data_AF-A0A8X6SYD1-F1
#
_entry.id   AF-A0A8X6SYD1-F1
#
_cell.length_a   1.000
_cell.length_b   1.000
_cell.length_c   1.000
_cell.angle_alpha   90.00
_cell.angle_beta   90.00
_cell.angle_gamma   90.00
#
_symmetry.space_group_name_H-M   'P 1'
#
loop_
_entity.id
_entity.type
_entity.pdbx_description
1 polymer ?
#
loop_
_entity_poly.entity_id
_entity_poly.type
_entity_poly.pdbx_seq_one_letter_code
_entity_poly.pdbx_strand_id
1 'polypeptide(L)'
;MYFLLKGEKEDLLELATELGLEATVDMTKPMLKNLITKSAGYDEEDTKLMYEGIVEERKKRELLEERKPRDNLDRPDEEKRAPVELKERHLDEWPSINCPVKLAERLEEFEMSVGR
;
A
#
# COMPACT_ATOMS: atom_id res chain seq x y z
N MET A 1 19.24 -10.77 -24.11
CA MET A 1 18.56 -9.90 -25.11
C MET A 1 17.09 -10.28 -25.42
N TYR A 2 16.60 -11.50 -25.12
CA TYR A 2 15.24 -11.93 -25.52
C TYR A 2 14.09 -11.14 -24.88
N PHE A 3 14.31 -10.58 -23.68
CA PHE A 3 13.29 -9.78 -22.97
C PHE A 3 12.88 -8.53 -23.76
N LEU A 4 13.83 -7.86 -24.43
CA LEU A 4 13.54 -6.70 -25.28
C LEU A 4 12.64 -7.07 -26.47
N LEU A 5 12.68 -8.32 -26.95
CA LEU A 5 11.82 -8.78 -28.05
C LEU A 5 10.34 -8.75 -27.67
N LYS A 6 10.05 -9.09 -26.41
CA LYS A 6 8.69 -9.19 -25.85
C LYS A 6 8.13 -7.84 -25.38
N GLY A 7 8.98 -6.89 -24.96
CA GLY A 7 8.51 -5.63 -24.38
C GLY A 7 7.79 -4.69 -25.32
N GLU A 8 6.93 -3.82 -24.79
CA GLU A 8 6.22 -2.79 -25.55
C GLU A 8 7.21 -1.72 -26.04
N LYS A 9 6.81 -0.92 -27.06
CA LYS A 9 7.66 0.20 -27.51
C LYS A 9 7.88 1.21 -26.38
N GLU A 10 6.86 1.44 -25.57
CA GLU A 10 6.87 2.36 -24.43
C GLU A 10 7.86 1.91 -23.36
N ASP A 11 7.80 0.65 -22.93
CA ASP A 11 8.76 0.07 -21.97
C ASP A 11 10.21 0.22 -22.44
N LEU A 12 10.44 0.00 -23.74
CA LEU A 12 11.78 0.12 -24.34
C LEU A 12 12.26 1.56 -24.43
N LEU A 13 11.34 2.52 -24.61
CA LEU A 13 11.64 3.94 -24.63
C LEU A 13 12.00 4.43 -23.21
N GLU A 14 11.24 4.00 -22.21
CA GLU A 14 11.50 4.31 -20.80
C GLU A 14 12.82 3.71 -20.35
N LEU A 15 13.08 2.44 -20.66
CA LEU A 15 14.34 1.77 -20.37
C LEU A 15 15.54 2.50 -20.99
N ALA A 16 15.44 2.87 -22.26
CA ALA A 16 16.52 3.62 -22.92
C ALA A 16 16.75 5.00 -22.27
N THR A 17 15.67 5.64 -21.80
CA THR A 17 15.73 6.92 -21.08
C THR A 17 16.40 6.76 -19.71
N GLU A 18 16.07 5.72 -18.94
CA GLU A 18 16.70 5.43 -17.64
C GLU A 18 18.18 5.10 -17.77
N LEU A 19 18.56 4.42 -18.87
CA LEU A 19 19.96 4.16 -19.21
C LEU A 19 20.71 5.42 -19.69
N GLY A 20 20.06 6.58 -19.74
CA GLY A 20 20.66 7.84 -20.18
C GLY A 20 20.96 7.89 -21.68
N LEU A 21 20.30 7.06 -22.49
CA LEU A 21 20.42 7.07 -23.94
C LEU A 21 19.46 8.11 -24.54
N GLU A 22 19.85 8.73 -25.64
CA GLU A 22 19.02 9.70 -26.37
C GLU A 22 17.88 8.99 -27.13
N ALA A 23 16.90 8.49 -26.37
CA ALA A 23 15.74 7.80 -26.90
C ALA A 23 14.62 8.81 -27.22
N THR A 24 14.06 8.72 -28.43
CA THR A 24 12.97 9.60 -28.86
C THR A 24 11.72 8.80 -29.20
N VAL A 25 10.54 9.39 -29.00
CA VAL A 25 9.25 8.72 -29.28
C VAL A 25 9.08 8.35 -30.75
N ASP A 26 9.78 9.04 -31.66
CA ASP A 26 9.80 8.74 -33.09
C ASP A 26 10.57 7.45 -33.43
N MET A 27 11.44 6.97 -32.52
CA MET A 27 12.21 5.75 -32.76
C MET A 27 11.30 4.53 -32.87
N THR A 28 11.68 3.63 -33.77
CA THR A 28 11.00 2.34 -33.91
C THR A 28 11.49 1.34 -32.87
N LYS A 29 10.66 0.36 -32.52
CA LYS A 29 10.99 -0.74 -31.62
C LYS A 29 12.37 -1.39 -31.89
N PRO A 30 12.76 -1.73 -33.14
CA PRO A 30 14.10 -2.26 -33.43
C PRO A 30 15.23 -1.23 -33.25
N MET A 31 14.98 0.06 -33.48
CA MET A 31 15.97 1.10 -33.25
C MET A 31 16.27 1.25 -31.76
N LEU A 32 15.25 1.27 -30.90
CA LEU A 32 15.42 1.31 -29.44
C LEU A 32 16.22 0.10 -28.92
N LYS A 33 15.87 -1.10 -29.40
CA LYS A 33 16.62 -2.33 -29.07
C LYS A 33 18.09 -2.20 -29.42
N ASN A 34 18.38 -1.76 -30.63
CA ASN A 34 19.75 -1.60 -31.11
C ASN A 34 20.49 -0.50 -30.35
N LEU A 35 19.81 0.56 -29.94
CA LEU A 35 20.40 1.65 -29.15
C LEU A 35 20.87 1.12 -27.79
N ILE A 36 20.03 0.33 -27.12
CA ILE A 36 20.32 -0.27 -25.82
C ILE A 36 21.47 -1.28 -25.93
N THR A 37 21.39 -2.22 -26.87
CA THR A 37 22.39 -3.31 -26.99
C THR A 37 23.73 -2.87 -27.56
N LYS A 38 23.79 -1.73 -28.26
CA LYS A 38 25.04 -1.13 -28.76
C LYS A 38 25.63 -0.10 -27.80
N SER A 39 24.98 0.20 -26.68
CA SER A 39 25.54 1.14 -25.71
C SER A 39 26.83 0.58 -25.11
N ALA A 40 27.82 1.45 -24.89
CA ALA A 40 29.14 1.03 -24.42
C ALA A 40 29.12 0.43 -22.99
N GLY A 41 28.07 0.71 -22.23
CA GLY A 41 27.82 0.18 -20.89
C GLY A 41 26.70 -0.86 -20.84
N TYR A 42 26.36 -1.52 -21.95
CA TYR A 42 25.32 -2.55 -21.96
C TYR A 42 25.75 -3.77 -21.14
N ASP A 43 25.11 -3.95 -19.99
CA ASP A 43 25.10 -5.22 -19.26
C ASP A 43 23.72 -5.87 -19.39
N GLU A 44 23.70 -7.14 -19.80
CA GLU A 44 22.43 -7.84 -20.06
C GLU A 44 21.62 -8.08 -18.79
N GLU A 45 22.27 -8.34 -17.65
CA GLU A 45 21.60 -8.68 -16.40
C GLU A 45 21.06 -7.41 -15.73
N ASP A 46 21.85 -6.34 -15.66
CA ASP A 46 21.42 -5.03 -15.16
C ASP A 46 20.29 -4.45 -16.02
N THR A 47 20.42 -4.50 -17.35
CA THR A 47 19.38 -4.01 -18.27
C THR A 47 18.09 -4.81 -18.13
N LYS A 48 18.20 -6.13 -17.88
CA LYS A 48 17.04 -6.99 -17.65
C LYS A 48 16.35 -6.64 -16.34
N LEU A 49 17.10 -6.43 -15.25
CA LEU A 49 16.54 -6.04 -13.95
C LEU A 49 15.81 -4.69 -14.04
N MET A 50 16.41 -3.71 -14.71
CA MET A 50 15.78 -2.41 -14.93
C MET A 50 14.50 -2.53 -15.77
N TYR A 51 14.55 -3.31 -16.85
CA TYR A 51 13.37 -3.60 -17.68
C TYR A 51 12.25 -4.31 -16.91
N GLU A 52 12.59 -5.30 -16.07
CA GLU A 52 11.62 -5.99 -15.22
C GLU A 52 10.96 -5.04 -14.24
N GLY A 53 11.72 -4.12 -13.63
CA GLY A 53 11.19 -3.07 -12.76
C GLY A 53 10.16 -2.16 -13.46
N ILE A 54 10.45 -1.71 -14.69
CA ILE A 54 9.52 -0.89 -15.49
C ILE A 54 8.22 -1.67 -15.78
N VAL A 55 8.35 -2.94 -16.20
CA VAL A 55 7.20 -3.79 -16.50
C VAL A 55 6.37 -4.07 -15.24
N GLU A 56 7.00 -4.30 -14.09
CA GLU A 56 6.30 -4.48 -12.82
C GLU A 56 5.59 -3.21 -12.37
N GLU A 57 6.21 -2.03 -12.49
CA GLU A 57 5.58 -0.76 -12.16
C GLU A 57 4.34 -0.51 -13.03
N ARG A 58 4.40 -0.81 -14.33
CA ARG A 58 3.23 -0.73 -15.21
C ARG A 58 2.11 -1.65 -14.72
N LYS A 59 2.41 -2.94 -14.49
CA LYS A 59 1.42 -3.91 -13.98
C LYS A 59 0.83 -3.49 -12.64
N LYS A 60 1.65 -2.93 -11.76
CA LYS A 60 1.21 -2.46 -10.44
C LYS A 60 0.25 -1.29 -10.54
N ARG A 61 0.48 -0.35 -11.47
CA ARG A 61 -0.45 0.75 -11.76
C ARG A 61 -1.78 0.24 -12.28
N GLU A 62 -1.75 -0.71 -13.21
CA GLU A 62 -2.95 -1.38 -13.72
C GLU A 62 -3.73 -2.06 -12.60
N LEU A 63 -3.07 -2.87 -11.76
CA LEU A 63 -3.69 -3.54 -10.61
C LEU A 63 -4.29 -2.55 -9.59
N LEU A 64 -3.63 -1.41 -9.36
CA LEU A 64 -4.14 -0.40 -8.43
C LEU A 64 -5.38 0.33 -9.00
N GLU A 65 -5.41 0.52 -10.31
CA GLU A 65 -6.56 1.08 -11.03
C GLU A 65 -7.72 0.08 -11.10
N GLU A 66 -7.43 -1.21 -11.31
CA GLU A 66 -8.40 -2.31 -11.21
C GLU A 66 -8.91 -2.57 -9.79
N ARG A 67 -8.18 -2.13 -8.74
CA ARG A 67 -8.66 -2.11 -7.35
C ARG A 67 -9.59 -0.93 -7.04
N LYS A 68 -9.86 -0.02 -7.98
CA LYS A 68 -10.81 1.08 -7.81
C LYS A 68 -12.32 0.80 -8.08
N PRO A 69 -12.85 -0.44 -8.24
CA PRO A 69 -14.28 -0.68 -8.14
C PRO A 69 -14.67 -1.22 -6.75
N ARG A 70 -15.44 -0.38 -6.02
CA ARG A 70 -16.26 -0.62 -4.79
C ARG A 70 -15.64 -0.37 -3.40
N ASP A 71 -15.12 0.84 -3.16
CA ASP A 71 -15.33 1.48 -1.83
C ASP A 71 -16.67 2.25 -1.81
N ASN A 72 -17.71 1.71 -2.47
CA ASN A 72 -19.06 2.29 -2.50
C ASN A 72 -20.19 1.25 -2.40
N LEU A 73 -19.89 -0.03 -2.13
CA LEU A 73 -20.94 -1.00 -1.79
C LEU A 73 -20.31 -2.19 -1.09
N ASP A 74 -20.14 -2.07 0.22
CA ASP A 74 -20.35 -3.14 1.22
C ASP A 74 -19.94 -2.56 2.59
N ARG A 75 -20.88 -1.85 3.20
CA ARG A 75 -21.08 -1.94 4.65
C ARG A 75 -21.99 -3.18 4.82
N PRO A 76 -21.46 -4.41 4.99
CA PRO A 76 -22.27 -5.41 5.65
C PRO A 76 -22.37 -4.94 7.10
N ASP A 77 -23.60 -4.63 7.48
CA ASP A 77 -24.06 -4.55 8.86
C ASP A 77 -23.90 -5.96 9.49
N GLU A 78 -22.65 -6.39 9.69
CA GLU A 78 -22.34 -7.59 10.46
C GLU A 78 -22.23 -7.16 11.93
N GLU A 79 -23.36 -7.33 12.60
CA GLU A 79 -23.38 -8.17 13.80
C GLU A 79 -22.31 -7.86 14.84
N LYS A 80 -22.31 -6.60 15.33
CA LYS A 80 -22.11 -6.41 16.77
C LYS A 80 -23.44 -6.61 17.47
N ARG A 81 -23.90 -7.86 17.54
CA ARG A 81 -24.82 -8.30 18.58
C ARG A 81 -24.05 -8.36 19.91
N ALA A 82 -23.55 -7.20 20.36
CA ALA A 82 -23.48 -6.94 21.79
C ALA A 82 -24.91 -6.53 22.17
N PRO A 83 -25.52 -7.13 23.20
CA PRO A 83 -26.91 -6.84 23.56
C PRO A 83 -27.11 -5.34 23.73
N VAL A 84 -28.12 -4.82 23.04
CA VAL A 84 -28.58 -3.42 22.98
C VAL A 84 -29.12 -2.92 24.33
N GLU A 85 -28.72 -3.51 25.45
CA GLU A 85 -29.35 -3.30 26.76
C GLU A 85 -28.40 -2.81 27.86
N LEU A 86 -27.12 -2.57 27.57
CA LEU A 86 -26.15 -2.19 28.61
C LEU A 86 -25.46 -0.83 28.41
N LYS A 87 -25.89 -0.04 27.43
CA LYS A 87 -25.26 1.26 27.12
C LYS A 87 -26.20 2.45 27.05
N GLU A 88 -27.31 2.41 27.79
CA GLU A 88 -28.07 3.65 28.08
C GLU A 88 -28.28 3.91 29.57
N ARG A 89 -27.98 2.93 30.45
CA ARG A 89 -28.07 3.13 31.90
C ARG A 89 -26.80 3.65 32.57
N HIS A 90 -25.64 3.51 31.92
CA HIS A 90 -24.37 3.89 32.54
C HIS A 90 -23.82 5.22 32.05
N LEU A 91 -24.30 5.79 30.94
CA LEU A 91 -23.75 7.04 30.41
C LEU A 91 -24.17 8.28 31.23
N ASP A 92 -25.23 8.19 32.03
CA ASP A 92 -25.63 9.26 32.95
C ASP A 92 -24.91 9.23 34.31
N GLU A 93 -24.14 8.18 34.63
CA GLU A 93 -23.45 8.06 35.93
C GLU A 93 -21.96 8.43 35.89
N TRP A 94 -21.35 8.57 34.70
CA TRP A 94 -19.94 8.98 34.59
C TRP A 94 -19.63 10.36 35.19
N PRO A 95 -20.53 11.36 35.16
CA PRO A 95 -20.30 12.61 35.89
C PRO A 95 -20.33 12.42 37.41
N SER A 96 -20.99 11.37 37.92
CA SER A 96 -21.12 11.11 39.36
C SER A 96 -19.95 10.33 39.97
N ILE A 97 -19.10 9.70 39.16
CA ILE A 97 -17.96 8.90 39.65
C ILE A 97 -16.70 9.75 39.84
N ASN A 98 -16.69 11.00 39.35
CA ASN A 98 -15.53 11.87 39.52
C ASN A 98 -15.62 12.77 40.76
N CYS A 99 -16.04 12.19 41.90
CA CYS A 99 -15.85 12.84 43.19
C CYS A 99 -14.52 12.33 43.79
N PRO A 100 -13.48 13.17 43.86
CA PRO A 100 -12.12 12.75 44.23
C PRO A 100 -12.06 12.01 45.57
N VAL A 101 -12.97 12.34 46.50
CA VAL A 101 -13.04 11.76 47.84
C VAL A 101 -13.50 10.29 47.81
N LYS A 102 -14.51 9.97 46.99
CA LYS A 102 -15.04 8.60 46.88
C LYS A 102 -14.11 7.67 46.10
N LEU A 103 -13.29 8.23 45.21
CA LEU A 103 -12.27 7.47 44.50
C LEU A 103 -11.12 7.05 45.44
N ALA A 104 -10.77 7.90 46.41
CA ALA A 104 -9.72 7.61 47.40
C ALA A 104 -10.12 6.46 48.35
N GLU A 105 -11.34 6.48 48.89
CA GLU A 105 -11.83 5.40 49.77
C GLU A 105 -11.86 4.03 49.05
N ARG A 106 -12.21 4.02 47.76
CA ARG A 106 -12.29 2.79 46.97
C ARG A 106 -10.91 2.26 46.55
N LEU A 107 -9.90 3.13 46.48
CA LEU A 107 -8.51 2.73 46.27
C LEU A 107 -7.90 2.10 47.53
N GLU A 108 -8.21 2.64 48.71
CA GLU A 108 -7.78 2.05 49.99
C GLU A 108 -8.41 0.67 50.24
N GLU A 109 -9.69 0.48 49.89
CA GLU A 109 -10.34 -0.85 49.93
C GLU A 109 -9.71 -1.87 48.96
N PHE A 110 -9.24 -1.40 47.79
CA PHE A 110 -8.62 -2.28 46.80
C PHE A 110 -7.21 -2.71 47.21
N GLU A 111 -6.40 -1.83 47.81
CA GLU A 111 -5.09 -2.19 48.36
C GLU A 111 -5.20 -3.17 49.53
N MET A 112 -6.21 -3.03 50.40
CA MET A 112 -6.50 -3.96 51.50
C MET A 112 -7.01 -5.35 51.03
N SER A 113 -7.56 -5.44 49.81
CA SER A 113 -8.05 -6.70 49.23
C SER A 113 -6.98 -7.47 48.45
N VAL A 114 -5.92 -6.82 47.98
CA VAL A 114 -4.85 -7.45 47.18
C VAL A 114 -3.63 -7.80 48.05
N GLY A 115 -3.55 -7.27 49.28
CA GLY A 115 -2.53 -7.61 50.27
C GLY A 115 -2.94 -8.76 51.21
N ARG A 116 -3.07 -9.99 50.71
CA ARG A 116 -2.90 -11.22 51.52
C ARG A 116 -2.60 -12.44 50.67
#